data_AF-A0A915ZAG2-F1
#
_entry.id   AF-A0A915ZAG2-F1
#
_cell.length_a   1.000
_cell.length_b   1.000
_cell.length_c   1.000
_cell.angle_alpha   90.00
_cell.angle_beta   90.00
_cell.angle_gamma   90.00
#
_symmetry.space_group_name_H-M   'P 1'
#
loop_
_entity.id
_entity.type
_entity.pdbx_description
1 polymer ?
#
loop_
_entity_poly.entity_id
_entity_poly.type
_entity_poly.pdbx_seq_one_letter_code
_entity_poly.pdbx_strand_id
1 'polypeptide(L)'
;MTWRSDIRVVVGLDFGTTYSGFSYYHCEDKDVGCIKVNHEWPENTGLGILKTNTVLQYKDGFEEVELWGHPALYKHKPVLPEPLNYKKVITDYLHEIGKLIKETVKSYWIHIKFMENVLLIATVPAEYSESDKAIMRECIFNAGLIGDIHSEKLQFTTEPEAAAIYCMHSSLKEHELAKPGTNFMVVDCGGGTMSS
;
A
#
# COMPACT_ATOMS: atom_id res chain seq x y z
N MET A 1 -22.75 -16.29 0.16
CA MET A 1 -21.76 -16.78 1.15
C MET A 1 -20.64 -15.77 1.15
N THR A 2 -20.47 -15.06 2.26
CA THR A 2 -19.75 -13.78 2.33
C THR A 2 -18.27 -14.04 2.60
N TRP A 3 -17.40 -13.96 1.58
CA TRP A 3 -15.93 -14.04 1.74
C TRP A 3 -15.38 -13.18 2.89
N ARG A 4 -16.12 -12.14 3.29
CA ARG A 4 -15.89 -11.30 4.47
C ARG A 4 -15.75 -12.09 5.77
N SER A 5 -16.38 -13.26 5.92
CA SER A 5 -16.24 -14.10 7.11
C SER A 5 -14.87 -14.77 7.23
N ASP A 6 -14.14 -14.87 6.12
CA ASP A 6 -12.83 -15.52 6.06
C ASP A 6 -11.68 -14.52 6.21
N ILE A 7 -11.97 -13.22 6.18
CA ILE A 7 -11.01 -12.15 6.40
C ILE A 7 -10.64 -12.10 7.87
N ARG A 8 -9.34 -12.19 8.14
CA ARG A 8 -8.74 -12.13 9.48
C ARG A 8 -7.79 -10.97 9.62
N VAL A 9 -7.19 -10.53 8.51
CA VAL A 9 -6.24 -9.43 8.48
C VAL A 9 -6.63 -8.46 7.36
N VAL A 10 -6.57 -7.18 7.66
CA VAL A 10 -6.65 -6.11 6.65
C VAL A 10 -5.26 -5.53 6.48
N VAL A 11 -4.81 -5.39 5.24
CA VAL A 11 -3.56 -4.71 4.88
C VAL A 11 -3.92 -3.46 4.09
N GLY A 12 -3.49 -2.29 4.57
CA GLY A 12 -3.53 -1.05 3.81
C GLY A 12 -2.19 -0.85 3.10
N LEU A 13 -2.20 -0.73 1.77
CA LEU A 13 -1.03 -0.45 0.96
C LEU A 13 -1.15 0.94 0.37
N ASP A 14 -0.16 1.77 0.68
CA ASP A 14 0.04 3.08 0.09
C ASP A 14 1.19 3.01 -0.92
N PHE A 15 0.84 2.99 -2.21
CA PHE A 15 1.79 2.99 -3.32
C PHE A 15 1.91 4.40 -3.90
N GLY A 16 2.73 5.23 -3.25
CA GLY A 16 2.98 6.59 -3.68
C GLY A 16 4.09 6.70 -4.73
N THR A 17 4.17 7.86 -5.39
CA THR A 17 5.18 8.12 -6.44
C THR A 17 6.61 8.24 -5.93
N THR A 18 6.79 8.75 -4.70
CA THR A 18 8.11 8.96 -4.08
C THR A 18 8.38 7.95 -2.97
N TYR A 19 7.35 7.65 -2.17
CA TYR A 19 7.43 6.74 -1.03
C TYR A 19 6.24 5.80 -1.03
N SER A 20 6.45 4.57 -0.61
CA SER A 20 5.40 3.59 -0.36
C SER A 20 5.48 3.06 1.06
N GLY A 21 4.34 2.67 1.60
CA GLY A 21 4.21 2.14 2.95
C GLY A 21 3.06 1.15 3.03
N PHE A 22 3.03 0.36 4.10
CA PHE A 22 1.85 -0.45 4.38
C PHE A 22 1.57 -0.52 5.88
N SER A 23 0.30 -0.74 6.19
CA SER A 23 -0.19 -0.99 7.53
C SER A 23 -0.98 -2.28 7.55
N TYR A 24 -1.16 -2.85 8.73
CA TYR A 24 -1.87 -4.10 8.90
C TYR A 24 -2.63 -4.12 10.24
N TYR A 25 -3.75 -4.84 10.24
CA TYR A 25 -4.69 -4.90 11.35
C TYR A 25 -5.34 -6.28 11.42
N HIS A 26 -5.41 -6.88 12.61
CA HIS A 26 -6.13 -8.13 12.82
C HIS A 26 -7.59 -7.86 13.16
N CYS A 27 -8.52 -8.53 12.49
CA CYS A 27 -9.96 -8.29 12.64
C CYS A 27 -10.53 -8.64 14.03
N GLU A 28 -9.78 -9.36 14.86
CA GLU A 28 -10.16 -9.61 16.26
C GLU A 28 -9.74 -8.49 17.21
N ASP A 29 -8.82 -7.62 16.79
CA ASP A 29 -8.48 -6.43 17.55
C ASP A 29 -9.71 -5.52 17.59
N LYS A 30 -10.05 -4.97 18.75
CA LYS A 30 -11.29 -4.17 18.93
C LYS A 30 -11.09 -2.66 18.86
N ASP A 31 -9.85 -2.22 18.67
CA ASP A 31 -9.46 -0.83 18.68
C ASP A 31 -8.69 -0.48 17.41
N VAL A 32 -9.06 0.61 16.75
CA VAL A 32 -8.38 1.16 15.58
C VAL A 32 -6.95 1.62 15.93
N GLY A 33 -6.70 1.93 17.22
CA GLY A 33 -5.35 2.14 17.74
C GLY A 33 -4.43 0.92 17.61
N CYS A 34 -4.96 -0.27 17.32
CA CYS A 34 -4.18 -1.48 17.04
C CYS A 34 -3.68 -1.58 15.60
N ILE A 35 -3.99 -0.62 14.72
CA ILE A 35 -3.39 -0.57 13.38
C ILE A 35 -1.87 -0.41 13.55
N LYS A 36 -1.12 -1.37 13.01
CA LYS A 36 0.33 -1.33 12.98
C LYS A 36 0.80 -0.83 11.64
N VAL A 37 1.64 0.20 11.65
CA VAL A 37 2.35 0.67 10.45
C VAL A 37 3.68 -0.07 10.37
N ASN A 38 4.00 -0.59 9.19
CA ASN A 38 5.29 -1.24 9.00
C ASN A 38 6.43 -0.24 9.18
N HIS A 39 7.43 -0.65 9.95
CA HIS A 39 8.66 0.11 10.19
C HIS A 39 9.92 -0.74 10.03
N GLU A 40 9.74 -2.01 9.65
CA GLU A 40 10.83 -2.95 9.37
C GLU A 40 11.02 -3.00 7.85
N TRP A 41 12.17 -2.49 7.39
CA TRP A 41 12.54 -2.47 5.98
C TRP A 41 13.81 -3.30 5.78
N PRO A 42 14.09 -3.81 4.57
CA PRO A 42 15.25 -4.68 4.30
C PRO A 42 16.59 -4.09 4.74
N GLU A 43 16.67 -2.77 4.84
CA GLU A 43 17.78 -2.08 5.46
C GLU A 43 17.35 -1.62 6.85
N ASN A 44 18.19 -1.91 7.86
CA ASN A 44 18.07 -1.42 9.24
C ASN A 44 18.29 0.11 9.30
N THR A 45 17.51 0.87 8.53
CA THR A 45 17.56 2.32 8.40
C THR A 45 16.90 2.96 9.62
N GLY A 46 17.50 2.81 10.81
CA GLY A 46 17.11 3.48 12.04
C GLY A 46 15.72 3.15 12.60
N LEU A 47 15.50 3.47 13.87
CA LEU A 47 14.14 3.44 14.44
C LEU A 47 13.29 4.56 13.79
N GLY A 48 12.08 4.20 13.34
CA GLY A 48 11.02 5.19 13.03
C GLY A 48 10.77 5.49 11.55
N ILE A 49 11.38 4.77 10.60
CA ILE A 49 11.05 4.93 9.18
C ILE A 49 9.76 4.17 8.83
N LEU A 50 8.70 4.93 8.51
CA LEU A 50 7.36 4.38 8.24
C LEU A 50 7.10 4.08 6.76
N LYS A 51 7.97 4.54 5.86
CA LYS A 51 7.86 4.35 4.41
C LYS A 51 9.23 4.12 3.76
N THR A 52 9.26 3.37 2.67
CA THR A 52 10.46 3.18 1.83
C THR A 52 10.31 3.92 0.51
N ASN A 53 11.41 4.19 -0.19
CA ASN A 53 11.37 4.87 -1.49
C ASN A 53 10.66 4.03 -2.56
N THR A 54 9.87 4.66 -3.42
CA THR A 54 9.28 4.00 -4.60
C THR A 54 10.27 3.98 -5.75
N VAL A 55 11.31 3.16 -5.61
CA VAL A 55 12.39 3.04 -6.60
C VAL A 55 12.85 1.58 -6.74
N LEU A 56 13.30 1.26 -7.94
CA LEU A 56 13.89 -0.03 -8.33
C LEU A 56 15.22 0.20 -9.01
N GLN A 57 16.16 -0.71 -8.76
CA GLN A 57 17.35 -0.92 -9.56
C GLN A 57 17.24 -2.32 -10.17
N TYR A 58 17.47 -2.41 -11.47
CA TYR A 58 17.49 -3.67 -12.19
C TYR A 58 18.93 -4.12 -12.43
N LYS A 59 19.11 -5.43 -12.56
CA LYS A 59 20.32 -5.98 -13.18
C LYS A 59 20.36 -5.64 -14.67
N ASP A 60 21.52 -5.86 -15.29
CA ASP A 60 21.68 -5.73 -16.73
C ASP A 60 20.59 -6.51 -17.49
N GLY A 61 19.98 -5.86 -18.48
CA GLY A 61 18.90 -6.43 -19.28
C GLY A 61 17.48 -6.18 -18.76
N PHE A 62 17.31 -5.57 -17.58
CA PHE A 62 16.01 -5.17 -17.03
C PHE A 62 14.99 -6.30 -16.77
N GLU A 63 15.46 -7.55 -16.72
CA GLU A 63 14.61 -8.72 -16.47
C GLU A 63 14.37 -8.94 -14.97
N GLU A 64 15.38 -8.69 -14.14
CA GLU A 64 15.37 -8.95 -12.70
C GLU A 64 15.65 -7.68 -11.90
N VAL A 65 14.86 -7.48 -10.84
CA VAL A 65 15.13 -6.43 -9.84
C VAL A 65 16.35 -6.84 -9.01
N GLU A 66 17.36 -5.98 -8.97
CA GLU A 66 18.54 -6.14 -8.12
C GLU A 66 18.30 -5.57 -6.72
N LEU A 67 17.78 -4.34 -6.65
CA LEU A 67 17.49 -3.62 -5.40
C LEU A 67 16.14 -2.90 -5.52
N TRP A 68 15.48 -2.69 -4.38
CA TRP A 68 14.22 -1.94 -4.29
C TRP A 68 14.20 -1.09 -3.02
N GLY A 69 13.38 -0.05 -2.98
CA GLY A 69 13.30 0.78 -1.78
C GLY A 69 14.51 1.69 -1.61
N HIS A 70 14.84 2.02 -0.36
CA HIS A 70 16.03 2.82 -0.04
C HIS A 70 17.35 2.34 -0.67
N PRO A 71 17.67 1.03 -0.72
CA PRO A 71 18.91 0.55 -1.36
C PRO A 71 19.06 0.95 -2.83
N ALA A 72 17.94 1.08 -3.54
CA ALA A 72 17.91 1.46 -4.96
C ALA A 72 17.90 2.98 -5.16
N LEU A 73 18.05 3.79 -4.11
CA LEU A 73 18.03 5.24 -4.21
C LEU A 73 19.32 5.76 -4.86
N TYR A 74 19.17 6.36 -6.04
CA TYR A 74 20.27 6.98 -6.78
C TYR A 74 20.08 8.51 -6.89
N LYS A 75 21.19 9.26 -6.97
CA LYS A 75 21.17 10.73 -7.02
C LYS A 75 20.46 11.30 -8.27
N HIS A 76 20.39 10.52 -9.35
CA HIS A 76 19.75 10.89 -10.60
C HIS A 76 18.76 9.80 -11.01
N LYS A 77 17.47 10.11 -11.06
CA LYS A 77 16.45 9.19 -11.60
C LYS A 77 16.50 9.26 -13.13
N PRO A 78 16.94 8.21 -13.84
CA PRO A 78 16.91 8.22 -15.30
C PRO A 78 15.47 8.23 -15.80
N VAL A 79 15.25 8.69 -17.02
CA VAL A 79 14.01 8.40 -17.76
C VAL A 79 13.90 6.88 -17.88
N LEU A 80 12.67 6.36 -17.82
CA LEU A 80 12.40 4.93 -17.95
C LEU A 80 13.11 4.36 -19.20
N PRO A 81 14.11 3.47 -19.04
CA PRO A 81 14.89 2.98 -20.16
C PRO A 81 14.10 1.93 -20.95
N GLU A 82 14.21 1.95 -22.28
CA GLU A 82 13.73 0.85 -23.12
C GLU A 82 14.49 -0.45 -22.74
N PRO A 83 13.80 -1.60 -22.62
CA PRO A 83 12.43 -1.90 -23.05
C PRO A 83 11.37 -1.81 -21.92
N LEU A 84 11.69 -1.18 -20.77
CA LEU A 84 10.77 -1.13 -19.65
C LEU A 84 9.57 -0.23 -19.95
N ASN A 85 8.38 -0.70 -19.58
CA ASN A 85 7.17 0.12 -19.53
C ASN A 85 6.69 0.30 -18.08
N TYR A 86 5.84 1.29 -17.86
CA TYR A 86 5.35 1.62 -16.51
C TYR A 86 4.62 0.46 -15.84
N LYS A 87 3.86 -0.38 -16.57
CA LYS A 87 3.16 -1.53 -15.99
C LYS A 87 4.15 -2.55 -15.41
N LYS A 88 5.24 -2.83 -16.13
CA LYS A 88 6.30 -3.73 -15.64
C LYS A 88 6.93 -3.16 -14.37
N VAL A 89 7.32 -1.90 -14.38
CA VAL A 89 7.96 -1.26 -13.21
C VAL A 89 7.04 -1.23 -11.98
N ILE A 90 5.75 -0.92 -12.17
CA ILE A 90 4.76 -0.95 -11.09
C ILE A 90 4.59 -2.39 -10.57
N THR A 91 4.45 -3.36 -11.48
CA THR A 91 4.30 -4.78 -11.11
C THR A 91 5.50 -5.28 -10.32
N ASP A 92 6.71 -4.98 -10.77
CA ASP A 92 7.95 -5.43 -10.12
C ASP A 92 8.12 -4.77 -8.74
N TYR A 93 7.76 -3.50 -8.59
CA TYR A 93 7.80 -2.84 -7.28
C TYR A 93 6.77 -3.45 -6.32
N LEU A 94 5.54 -3.63 -6.78
CA LEU A 94 4.47 -4.28 -6.03
C LEU A 94 4.83 -5.72 -5.66
N HIS A 95 5.61 -6.40 -6.50
CA HIS A 95 6.09 -7.74 -6.22
C HIS A 95 7.08 -7.74 -5.05
N GLU A 96 8.07 -6.84 -5.05
CA GLU A 96 9.04 -6.74 -3.96
C GLU A 96 8.42 -6.32 -2.63
N ILE A 97 7.63 -5.24 -2.60
CA ILE A 97 6.92 -4.85 -1.37
C ILE A 97 5.90 -5.93 -0.96
N GLY A 98 5.30 -6.64 -1.92
CA GLY A 98 4.37 -7.71 -1.66
C GLY A 98 5.00 -8.95 -1.02
N LYS A 99 6.27 -9.25 -1.32
CA LYS A 99 7.04 -10.26 -0.57
C LYS A 99 7.16 -9.87 0.89
N LEU A 100 7.57 -8.63 1.17
CA LEU A 100 7.71 -8.11 2.52
C LEU A 100 6.38 -8.16 3.28
N ILE A 101 5.29 -7.67 2.68
CA ILE A 101 3.95 -7.71 3.28
C ILE A 101 3.57 -9.15 3.68
N LYS A 102 3.76 -10.12 2.78
CA LYS A 102 3.43 -11.54 3.04
C LYS A 102 4.29 -12.10 4.18
N GLU A 103 5.57 -11.78 4.21
CA GLU A 103 6.50 -12.20 5.28
C GLU A 103 6.09 -11.59 6.62
N THR A 104 5.77 -10.30 6.66
CA THR A 104 5.27 -9.60 7.85
C THR A 104 3.98 -10.23 8.36
N VAL A 105 2.96 -10.45 7.51
CA VAL A 105 1.71 -11.09 7.94
C VAL A 105 1.97 -12.49 8.49
N LYS A 106 2.83 -13.26 7.84
CA LYS A 106 3.18 -14.63 8.26
C LYS A 106 3.96 -14.66 9.58
N SER A 107 4.82 -13.68 9.84
CA SER A 107 5.63 -13.61 11.07
C SER A 107 4.77 -13.31 12.30
N TYR A 108 3.75 -12.45 12.16
CA TYR A 108 2.80 -12.16 13.23
C TYR A 108 1.71 -13.23 13.37
N TRP A 109 1.24 -13.82 12.27
CA TRP A 109 0.13 -14.77 12.28
C TRP A 109 0.38 -15.98 11.37
N ILE A 110 1.05 -17.00 11.93
CA ILE A 110 1.48 -18.20 11.20
C ILE A 110 0.35 -18.99 10.50
N HIS A 111 -0.88 -18.89 11.00
CA HIS A 111 -2.04 -19.61 10.46
C HIS A 111 -2.79 -18.83 9.37
N ILE A 112 -2.42 -17.58 9.13
CA ILE A 112 -3.06 -16.73 8.13
C ILE A 112 -2.50 -17.07 6.75
N LYS A 113 -3.38 -17.59 5.89
CA LYS A 113 -3.07 -17.78 4.48
C LYS A 113 -3.35 -16.48 3.75
N PHE A 114 -2.31 -15.83 3.25
CA PHE A 114 -2.41 -14.48 2.66
C PHE A 114 -3.58 -14.34 1.66
N MET A 115 -3.66 -15.21 0.66
CA MET A 115 -4.69 -15.15 -0.38
C MET A 115 -6.11 -15.47 0.11
N GLU A 116 -6.24 -16.21 1.21
CA GLU A 116 -7.53 -16.64 1.73
C GLU A 116 -8.05 -15.69 2.82
N ASN A 117 -7.16 -15.13 3.63
CA ASN A 117 -7.55 -14.46 4.88
C ASN A 117 -7.20 -12.97 4.93
N VAL A 118 -6.49 -12.44 3.93
CA VAL A 118 -6.14 -11.00 3.87
C VAL A 118 -7.08 -10.26 2.94
N LEU A 119 -7.58 -9.12 3.41
CA LEU A 119 -8.18 -8.07 2.58
C LEU A 119 -7.12 -7.01 2.32
N LEU A 120 -6.75 -6.83 1.05
CA LEU A 120 -5.83 -5.79 0.61
C LEU A 120 -6.63 -4.54 0.21
N ILE A 121 -6.37 -3.43 0.89
CA ILE A 121 -6.87 -2.11 0.56
C ILE A 121 -5.71 -1.31 -0.03
N ALA A 122 -5.77 -0.99 -1.32
CA ALA A 122 -4.77 -0.14 -1.97
C ALA A 122 -5.30 1.29 -2.09
N THR A 123 -4.52 2.28 -1.67
CA THR A 123 -4.84 3.68 -1.96
C THR A 123 -4.46 4.02 -3.39
N VAL A 124 -5.27 4.84 -4.04
CA VAL A 124 -4.99 5.42 -5.36
C VAL A 124 -5.31 6.92 -5.33
N PRO A 125 -4.70 7.72 -6.22
CA PRO A 125 -5.06 9.12 -6.38
C PRO A 125 -6.55 9.29 -6.68
N ALA A 126 -7.15 10.37 -6.19
CA ALA A 126 -8.58 10.63 -6.36
C ALA A 126 -8.97 10.82 -7.83
N GLU A 127 -8.01 11.23 -8.67
CA GLU A 127 -8.21 11.48 -10.10
C GLU A 127 -8.15 10.19 -10.94
N TYR A 128 -7.80 9.04 -10.35
CA TYR A 128 -7.72 7.78 -11.09
C TYR A 128 -9.07 7.39 -11.68
N SER A 129 -9.09 7.23 -13.00
CA SER A 129 -10.22 6.68 -13.72
C SER A 129 -10.41 5.19 -13.43
N GLU A 130 -11.55 4.63 -13.81
CA GLU A 130 -11.78 3.18 -13.71
C GLU A 130 -10.78 2.37 -14.56
N SER A 131 -10.30 2.92 -15.67
CA SER A 131 -9.21 2.32 -16.45
C SER A 131 -7.88 2.32 -15.70
N ASP A 132 -7.55 3.40 -14.97
CA ASP A 132 -6.31 3.46 -14.18
C ASP A 132 -6.36 2.46 -13.02
N LYS A 133 -7.51 2.34 -12.35
CA LYS A 133 -7.76 1.31 -11.32
C LYS A 133 -7.69 -0.11 -11.88
N ALA A 134 -8.17 -0.33 -13.11
CA ALA A 134 -8.08 -1.62 -13.77
C ALA A 134 -6.61 -2.00 -14.09
N ILE A 135 -5.81 -1.03 -14.55
CA ILE A 135 -4.37 -1.22 -14.75
C ILE A 135 -3.67 -1.52 -13.42
N MET A 136 -3.97 -0.77 -12.36
CA MET A 136 -3.40 -1.02 -11.03
C MET A 136 -3.75 -2.41 -10.53
N ARG A 137 -5.00 -2.85 -10.70
CA ARG A 137 -5.44 -4.22 -10.38
C ARG A 137 -4.69 -5.28 -11.16
N GLU A 138 -4.44 -5.07 -12.46
CA GLU A 138 -3.61 -5.96 -13.29
C GLU A 138 -2.18 -6.06 -12.73
N CYS A 139 -1.56 -4.93 -12.37
CA CYS A 139 -0.24 -4.92 -11.75
C CYS A 139 -0.21 -5.65 -10.41
N ILE A 140 -1.20 -5.43 -9.52
CA ILE A 140 -1.32 -6.11 -8.22
C ILE A 140 -1.51 -7.62 -8.40
N PHE A 141 -2.32 -8.04 -9.38
CA PHE A 141 -2.50 -9.44 -9.72
C PHE A 141 -1.20 -10.08 -10.23
N ASN A 142 -0.53 -9.45 -11.19
CA ASN A 142 0.73 -9.95 -11.75
C ASN A 142 1.87 -9.96 -10.72
N ALA A 143 1.85 -9.04 -9.75
CA ALA A 143 2.77 -9.03 -8.60
C ALA A 143 2.51 -10.20 -7.62
N GLY A 144 1.38 -10.89 -7.77
CA GLY A 144 0.96 -12.01 -6.94
C GLY A 144 0.43 -11.57 -5.59
N LEU A 145 -0.18 -10.39 -5.47
CA LEU A 145 -0.83 -9.92 -4.24
C LEU A 145 -2.29 -10.37 -4.13
N ILE A 146 -2.88 -10.81 -5.24
CA ILE A 146 -4.18 -11.50 -5.30
C ILE A 146 -4.08 -12.72 -6.20
N GLY A 147 -4.86 -13.76 -5.89
CA GLY A 147 -4.86 -15.01 -6.66
C GLY A 147 -5.79 -15.03 -7.87
N ASP A 148 -6.67 -14.03 -8.00
CA ASP A 148 -7.65 -13.89 -9.07
C ASP A 148 -7.80 -12.40 -9.41
N ILE A 149 -7.78 -12.05 -10.70
CA ILE A 149 -7.88 -10.66 -11.16
C ILE A 149 -9.17 -9.97 -10.69
N HIS A 150 -10.27 -10.73 -10.55
CA HIS A 150 -11.57 -10.27 -10.07
C HIS A 150 -11.77 -10.50 -8.56
N SER A 151 -10.72 -10.81 -7.81
CA SER A 151 -10.82 -11.00 -6.36
C SER A 151 -11.45 -9.77 -5.67
N GLU A 152 -12.51 -10.04 -4.91
CA GLU A 152 -13.19 -9.05 -4.05
C GLU A 152 -12.35 -8.69 -2.80
N LYS A 153 -11.26 -9.42 -2.56
CA LYS A 153 -10.29 -9.16 -1.49
C LYS A 153 -9.22 -8.13 -1.86
N LEU A 154 -9.34 -7.51 -3.03
CA LEU A 154 -8.68 -6.26 -3.37
C LEU A 154 -9.73 -5.16 -3.51
N GLN A 155 -9.61 -4.13 -2.67
CA GLN A 155 -10.42 -2.93 -2.78
C GLN A 155 -9.52 -1.71 -2.93
N PHE A 156 -10.03 -0.71 -3.63
CA PHE A 156 -9.38 0.59 -3.76
C PHE A 156 -10.13 1.62 -2.94
N THR A 157 -9.38 2.53 -2.33
CA THR A 157 -9.90 3.76 -1.72
C THR A 157 -9.02 4.91 -2.18
N THR A 158 -9.48 6.15 -2.03
CA THR A 158 -8.64 7.30 -2.34
C THR A 158 -7.77 7.66 -1.14
N GLU A 159 -6.58 8.22 -1.39
CA GLU A 159 -5.72 8.78 -0.34
C GLU A 159 -6.47 9.74 0.60
N PRO A 160 -7.25 10.74 0.11
CA PRO A 160 -8.00 11.64 0.99
C PRO A 160 -9.11 10.94 1.78
N GLU A 161 -9.77 9.91 1.23
CA GLU A 161 -10.75 9.10 1.97
C GLU A 161 -10.09 8.33 3.11
N ALA A 162 -8.96 7.67 2.85
CA ALA A 162 -8.22 6.92 3.86
C ALA A 162 -7.76 7.83 5.00
N ALA A 163 -7.21 9.00 4.66
CA ALA A 163 -6.82 10.02 5.63
C ALA A 163 -8.03 10.56 6.42
N ALA A 164 -9.16 10.82 5.78
CA ALA A 164 -10.38 11.27 6.45
C ALA A 164 -10.87 10.24 7.47
N ILE A 165 -10.97 8.96 7.08
CA ILE A 165 -11.43 7.87 7.96
C ILE A 165 -10.51 7.74 9.17
N TYR A 166 -9.20 7.77 8.95
CA TYR A 166 -8.22 7.71 10.02
C TYR A 166 -8.39 8.88 11.01
N CYS A 167 -8.40 10.13 10.51
CA CYS A 167 -8.58 11.33 11.35
C CYS A 167 -9.90 11.34 12.12
N MET A 168 -10.99 10.85 11.50
CA MET A 168 -12.28 10.71 12.16
C MET A 168 -12.24 9.73 13.34
N HIS A 169 -11.48 8.65 13.22
CA HIS A 169 -11.40 7.63 14.26
C HIS A 169 -10.38 7.94 15.35
N SER A 170 -9.23 8.53 15.02
CA SER A 170 -8.17 8.85 15.97
C SER A 170 -8.42 10.19 16.67
N SER A 171 -8.40 11.30 15.93
CA SER A 171 -8.36 12.64 16.51
C SER A 171 -9.74 13.24 16.81
N LEU A 172 -10.74 13.02 15.95
CA LEU A 172 -12.05 13.68 16.10
C LEU A 172 -12.97 13.02 17.14
N LYS A 173 -12.78 11.72 17.42
CA LYS A 173 -13.44 11.03 18.54
C LYS A 173 -12.88 11.51 19.88
N GLU A 174 -11.59 11.77 19.98
CA GLU A 174 -10.93 12.26 21.20
C GLU A 174 -11.34 13.71 21.54
N HIS A 175 -11.70 14.51 20.52
CA HIS A 175 -12.11 15.92 20.69
C HIS A 175 -13.62 16.19 20.53
N GLU A 176 -14.47 15.16 20.45
CA GLU A 176 -15.93 15.27 20.21
C GLU A 176 -16.36 16.11 18.98
N LEU A 177 -15.47 16.26 17.99
CA LEU A 177 -15.71 17.10 16.82
C LEU A 177 -16.50 16.38 15.71
N ALA A 178 -16.67 15.06 15.82
CA ALA A 178 -17.40 14.20 14.88
C ALA A 178 -18.95 14.32 15.02
N LYS A 179 -19.49 15.54 15.08
CA LYS A 179 -20.94 15.79 15.12
C LYS A 179 -21.51 15.89 13.69
N PRO A 180 -22.74 15.39 13.44
CA PRO A 180 -23.42 15.61 12.17
C PRO A 180 -23.49 17.12 11.86
N GLY A 181 -23.05 17.52 10.66
CA GLY A 181 -22.99 18.92 10.23
C GLY A 181 -21.61 19.58 10.30
N THR A 182 -20.58 18.89 10.81
CA THR A 182 -19.20 19.39 10.76
C THR A 182 -18.55 19.11 9.41
N ASN A 183 -17.94 20.14 8.80
CA ASN A 183 -17.17 20.02 7.56
C ASN A 183 -15.67 19.96 7.90
N PHE A 184 -14.94 19.09 7.21
CA PHE A 184 -13.49 18.98 7.33
C PHE A 184 -12.86 18.90 5.95
N MET A 185 -11.63 19.40 5.83
CA MET A 185 -10.85 19.35 4.61
C MET A 185 -9.61 18.51 4.89
N VAL A 186 -9.40 17.47 4.09
CA VAL A 186 -8.14 16.73 4.06
C VAL A 186 -7.28 17.37 2.98
N VAL A 187 -6.08 17.81 3.36
CA VAL A 187 -5.10 18.36 2.42
C VAL A 187 -3.94 17.39 2.38
N ASP A 188 -3.77 16.69 1.25
CA ASP A 188 -2.62 15.82 1.02
C ASP A 188 -1.50 16.62 0.33
N CYS A 189 -0.39 16.78 1.05
CA CYS A 189 0.82 17.45 0.57
C CYS A 189 1.95 16.44 0.32
N GLY A 190 1.65 15.31 -0.32
CA GLY A 190 2.61 14.29 -0.73
C GLY A 190 3.75 14.81 -1.62
N GLY A 191 4.91 14.13 -1.55
CA GLY A 191 6.22 14.63 -2.01
C GLY A 191 6.45 14.80 -3.53
N GLY A 192 5.41 14.94 -4.35
CA GLY A 192 5.53 15.14 -5.79
C GLY A 192 4.26 15.51 -6.55
N THR A 193 3.09 15.55 -5.90
CA THR A 193 1.81 15.83 -6.56
C THR A 193 0.92 16.54 -5.56
N MET A 194 0.48 17.76 -5.86
CA MET A 194 -0.56 18.41 -5.05
C MET A 194 -1.91 18.00 -5.62
N SER A 195 -2.65 17.20 -4.88
CA SER A 195 -4.07 16.95 -5.13
C SER A 195 -4.86 17.76 -4.10
N SER A 196 -5.56 18.81 -4.58
CA SER A 196 -6.38 19.71 -3.76
C SER A 196 -7.85 19.36 -3.83
#